data_AF-A0A3R6SJA1-F1
#
_entry.id   AF-A0A3R6SJA1-F1
#
_cell.length_a   1.000
_cell.length_b   1.000
_cell.length_c   1.000
_cell.angle_alpha   90.00
_cell.angle_beta   90.00
_cell.angle_gamma   90.00
#
_symmetry.space_group_name_H-M   'P 1'
#
loop_
_entity.id
_entity.type
_entity.pdbx_description
1 polymer ?
#
loop_
_entity_poly.entity_id
_entity_poly.type
_entity_poly.pdbx_seq_one_letter_code
_entity_poly.pdbx_strand_id
1 'polypeptide(L)'
;MADKILENNQVSIVGEIISDFQYSHEVYGEGFYMVEVAVSRLSNFSDYIPLMISERLIDTSQSYIGQKVYVTGQFRSYNRHEELKNRLVLSVFVREIEFIEEETEEMKSNQILLDGYICKDPIYRKTPLGREIADLLVAVNRSYGKSDYIPCICWGRNARFAARFEVGVHVQIWGRIQSREYVKRLNEDEVEKRTAYEVSVSKIEYME
;
A
#
# COMPACT_ATOMS: atom_id res chain seq x y z
N MET A 1 -11.98 -17.29 12.74
CA MET A 1 -10.78 -17.26 11.88
C MET A 1 -10.96 -16.35 10.67
N ALA A 2 -12.12 -16.34 9.99
CA ALA A 2 -12.39 -15.42 8.88
C ALA A 2 -12.39 -13.93 9.32
N ASP A 3 -12.98 -13.60 10.47
CA ASP A 3 -13.02 -12.21 10.96
C ASP A 3 -11.63 -11.63 11.26
N LYS A 4 -10.74 -12.43 11.87
CA LYS A 4 -9.34 -12.05 12.13
C LYS A 4 -8.53 -11.75 10.86
N ILE A 5 -8.88 -12.34 9.72
CA ILE A 5 -8.22 -12.11 8.42
C ILE A 5 -8.68 -10.78 7.81
N LEU A 6 -9.86 -10.28 8.17
CA LEU A 6 -10.31 -8.96 7.73
C LEU A 6 -9.69 -7.85 8.57
N GLU A 7 -9.38 -8.14 9.83
CA GLU A 7 -8.80 -7.17 10.76
C GLU A 7 -7.28 -6.98 10.60
N ASN A 8 -6.57 -7.89 9.94
CA ASN A 8 -5.11 -7.86 9.88
C ASN A 8 -4.52 -6.97 8.77
N ASN A 9 -5.35 -6.46 7.87
CA ASN A 9 -4.95 -5.58 6.78
C ASN A 9 -6.10 -4.61 6.51
N GLN A 10 -6.02 -3.43 7.10
CA GLN A 10 -7.07 -2.41 7.02
C GLN A 10 -6.48 -1.14 6.44
N VAL A 11 -7.13 -0.61 5.40
CA VAL A 11 -6.79 0.65 4.77
C VAL A 11 -8.01 1.55 4.80
N SER A 12 -7.81 2.81 5.15
CA SER A 12 -8.76 3.90 4.96
C SER A 12 -8.02 5.05 4.28
N ILE A 13 -8.49 5.46 3.11
CA ILE A 13 -7.93 6.61 2.40
C ILE A 13 -9.03 7.57 1.96
N VAL A 14 -8.71 8.86 1.96
CA VAL A 14 -9.49 9.89 1.28
C VAL A 14 -8.61 10.47 0.20
N GLY A 15 -9.14 10.56 -1.01
CA GLY A 15 -8.40 11.18 -2.11
C GLY A 15 -9.27 11.48 -3.31
N GLU A 16 -8.64 12.03 -4.33
CA GLU A 16 -9.27 12.38 -5.60
C GLU A 16 -8.92 11.34 -6.66
N ILE A 17 -9.89 10.86 -7.42
CA ILE A 17 -9.64 9.98 -8.58
C ILE A 17 -8.95 10.81 -9.67
N ILE A 18 -7.82 10.32 -10.19
CA ILE A 18 -7.00 11.08 -11.16
C ILE A 18 -6.75 10.35 -12.48
N SER A 19 -7.36 9.18 -12.67
CA SER A 19 -7.24 8.39 -13.90
C SER A 19 -8.55 7.67 -14.21
N ASP A 20 -8.70 7.24 -15.46
CA ASP A 20 -9.79 6.35 -15.87
C ASP A 20 -9.55 4.92 -15.38
N PHE A 21 -10.63 4.14 -15.28
CA PHE A 21 -10.55 2.73 -14.93
C PHE A 21 -9.90 1.91 -16.05
N GLN A 22 -8.87 1.16 -15.70
CA GLN A 22 -8.19 0.25 -16.61
C GLN A 22 -8.48 -1.20 -16.24
N TYR A 23 -9.05 -1.97 -17.17
CA TYR A 23 -9.30 -3.40 -16.93
C TYR A 23 -8.02 -4.12 -16.51
N SER A 24 -8.11 -4.93 -15.46
CA SER A 24 -7.01 -5.72 -14.92
C SER A 24 -7.19 -7.20 -15.25
N HIS A 25 -8.25 -7.81 -14.75
CA HIS A 25 -8.55 -9.24 -14.88
C HIS A 25 -9.99 -9.54 -14.47
N GLU A 26 -10.45 -10.75 -14.73
CA GLU A 26 -11.76 -11.26 -14.32
C GLU A 26 -11.59 -12.48 -13.42
N VAL A 27 -12.41 -12.56 -12.37
CA VAL A 27 -12.46 -13.72 -11.48
C VAL A 27 -13.93 -14.13 -11.31
N TYR A 28 -14.27 -15.36 -11.71
CA TYR A 28 -15.65 -15.89 -11.61
C TYR A 28 -16.72 -14.96 -12.22
N GLY A 29 -16.44 -14.34 -13.38
CA GLY A 29 -17.38 -13.41 -14.04
C GLY A 29 -17.48 -12.03 -13.39
N GLU A 30 -16.53 -11.67 -12.52
CA GLU A 30 -16.41 -10.35 -11.92
C GLU A 30 -15.15 -9.65 -12.44
N GLY A 31 -15.34 -8.53 -13.14
CA GLY A 31 -14.26 -7.70 -13.64
C GLY A 31 -13.63 -6.83 -12.57
N PHE A 32 -12.30 -6.79 -12.56
CA PHE A 32 -11.48 -5.93 -11.70
C PHE A 32 -10.72 -4.89 -12.52
N TYR A 33 -10.67 -3.68 -12.01
CA TYR A 33 -10.12 -2.51 -12.69
C TYR A 33 -9.12 -1.79 -11.78
N MET A 34 -8.08 -1.24 -12.39
CA MET A 34 -7.11 -0.37 -11.74
C MET A 34 -7.52 1.09 -11.92
N VAL A 35 -7.37 1.88 -10.86
CA VAL A 35 -7.51 3.34 -10.90
C VAL A 35 -6.53 3.98 -9.92
N GLU A 36 -6.00 5.15 -10.24
CA GLU A 36 -5.14 5.92 -9.35
C GLU A 36 -5.93 7.00 -8.58
N VAL A 37 -5.66 7.08 -7.27
CA VAL A 37 -6.20 8.11 -6.39
C VAL A 37 -5.07 8.95 -5.81
N ALA A 38 -5.18 10.27 -5.91
CA ALA A 38 -4.29 11.23 -5.30
C ALA A 38 -4.73 11.51 -3.85
N VAL A 39 -3.86 11.17 -2.90
CA VAL A 39 -4.06 11.35 -1.46
C VAL A 39 -3.15 12.46 -0.96
N SER A 40 -3.75 13.57 -0.53
CA SER A 40 -3.03 14.77 -0.10
C SER A 40 -2.27 14.55 1.21
N ARG A 41 -1.04 15.05 1.29
CA ARG A 41 -0.25 15.18 2.52
C ARG A 41 -0.31 16.62 3.02
N LEU A 42 -0.13 16.79 4.33
CA LEU A 42 0.04 18.11 4.98
C LEU A 42 1.19 18.96 4.40
N SER A 43 2.14 18.33 3.70
CA SER A 43 3.31 18.97 3.11
C SER A 43 3.11 19.49 1.67
N ASN A 44 1.87 19.63 1.19
CA ASN A 44 1.54 19.94 -0.22
C ASN A 44 2.08 18.92 -1.25
N PHE A 45 2.36 17.70 -0.79
CA PHE A 45 2.71 16.58 -1.66
C PHE A 45 1.52 15.62 -1.70
N SER A 46 1.36 14.86 -2.79
CA SER A 46 0.36 13.81 -2.87
C SER A 46 1.02 12.45 -2.98
N ASP A 47 0.40 11.46 -2.34
CA ASP A 47 0.63 10.06 -2.63
C ASP A 47 -0.33 9.61 -3.73
N TYR A 48 0.19 8.99 -4.79
CA TYR A 48 -0.63 8.44 -5.86
C TYR A 48 -0.81 6.96 -5.60
N ILE A 49 -1.98 6.57 -5.08
CA ILE A 49 -2.22 5.21 -4.61
C ILE A 49 -3.06 4.46 -5.65
N PRO A 50 -2.56 3.34 -6.20
CA PRO A 50 -3.33 2.51 -7.09
C PRO A 50 -4.38 1.71 -6.30
N LEU A 51 -5.62 1.76 -6.77
CA LEU A 51 -6.73 0.96 -6.29
C LEU A 51 -7.00 -0.17 -7.27
N MET A 52 -7.43 -1.30 -6.74
CA MET A 52 -8.01 -2.40 -7.49
C MET A 52 -9.48 -2.53 -7.05
N ILE A 53 -10.39 -2.21 -7.96
CA ILE A 53 -11.83 -2.12 -7.69
C ILE A 53 -12.61 -3.13 -8.53
N SER A 54 -13.66 -3.68 -7.95
CA SER A 54 -14.63 -4.52 -8.67
C SER A 54 -15.64 -3.65 -9.40
N GLU A 55 -16.03 -4.04 -10.62
CA GLU A 55 -17.15 -3.42 -11.35
C GLU A 55 -18.50 -3.52 -10.62
N ARG A 56 -18.60 -4.36 -9.58
CA ARG A 56 -19.81 -4.42 -8.73
C ARG A 56 -19.92 -3.25 -7.76
N LEU A 57 -18.82 -2.54 -7.50
CA LEU A 57 -18.79 -1.41 -6.57
C LEU A 57 -19.03 -0.07 -7.28
N ILE A 58 -18.72 0.03 -8.57
CA ILE A 58 -18.79 1.27 -9.34
C ILE A 58 -18.95 0.98 -10.84
N ASP A 59 -19.62 1.85 -11.57
CA ASP A 59 -19.70 1.77 -13.03
C ASP A 59 -18.36 2.18 -13.66
N THR A 60 -17.54 1.20 -14.02
CA THR A 60 -16.19 1.43 -14.55
C THR A 60 -16.16 1.96 -15.98
N SER A 61 -17.31 2.11 -16.65
CA SER A 61 -17.39 2.71 -17.98
C SER A 61 -17.42 4.24 -17.97
N GLN A 62 -17.69 4.84 -16.81
CA GLN A 62 -17.74 6.29 -16.63
C GLN A 62 -16.42 6.84 -16.07
N SER A 63 -16.14 8.11 -16.37
CA SER A 63 -15.00 8.82 -15.79
C SER A 63 -15.41 9.51 -14.49
N TYR A 64 -14.61 9.31 -13.45
CA TYR A 64 -14.79 9.95 -12.14
C TYR A 64 -13.58 10.82 -11.79
N ILE A 65 -12.75 11.17 -12.77
CA ILE A 65 -11.59 12.04 -12.57
C ILE A 65 -12.05 13.36 -11.92
N GLY A 66 -11.35 13.78 -10.87
CA GLY A 66 -11.68 14.97 -10.09
C GLY A 66 -12.66 14.73 -8.94
N GLN A 67 -13.28 13.55 -8.85
CA GLN A 67 -14.20 13.24 -7.76
C GLN A 67 -13.44 12.75 -6.53
N LYS A 68 -13.86 13.23 -5.35
CA LYS A 68 -13.32 12.80 -4.07
C LYS A 68 -14.03 11.56 -3.58
N VAL A 69 -13.23 10.62 -3.06
CA VAL A 69 -13.71 9.35 -2.55
C VAL A 69 -13.10 9.03 -1.20
N TYR A 70 -13.91 8.46 -0.32
CA TYR A 70 -13.47 7.72 0.85
C TYR A 70 -13.46 6.24 0.49
N VAL A 71 -12.33 5.58 0.68
CA VAL A 71 -12.11 4.18 0.31
C VAL A 71 -11.65 3.38 1.51
N THR A 72 -12.31 2.26 1.77
CA THR A 72 -11.85 1.25 2.72
C THR A 72 -11.49 -0.04 2.00
N GLY A 73 -10.47 -0.74 2.50
CA GLY A 73 -9.98 -1.93 1.83
C GLY A 73 -8.78 -2.57 2.49
N GLN A 74 -8.00 -3.28 1.68
CA GLN A 74 -6.79 -3.98 2.13
C GLN A 74 -5.63 -3.65 1.20
N PHE A 75 -4.45 -3.39 1.73
CA PHE A 75 -3.29 -3.14 0.90
C PHE A 75 -2.68 -4.46 0.43
N ARG A 76 -2.90 -4.77 -0.85
CA ARG A 76 -2.63 -6.07 -1.43
C ARG A 76 -1.46 -6.02 -2.40
N SER A 77 -0.62 -7.03 -2.29
CA SER A 77 0.50 -7.35 -3.15
C SER A 77 0.19 -8.57 -4.02
N TYR A 78 0.76 -8.61 -5.21
CA TYR A 78 0.85 -9.81 -6.05
C TYR A 78 2.02 -9.70 -7.02
N ASN A 79 2.56 -10.84 -7.44
CA ASN A 79 3.56 -10.86 -8.49
C ASN A 79 2.87 -10.89 -9.85
N ARG A 80 3.11 -9.87 -10.66
CA ARG A 80 2.77 -9.87 -12.08
C ARG A 80 3.92 -10.50 -12.84
N HIS A 81 3.64 -11.63 -13.48
CA HIS A 81 4.57 -12.32 -14.36
C HIS A 81 4.43 -11.74 -15.76
N GLU A 82 5.42 -10.96 -16.18
CA GLU A 82 5.60 -10.53 -17.56
C GLU A 82 6.73 -11.37 -18.19
N GLU A 83 6.71 -11.60 -19.51
CA GLU A 83 7.54 -12.59 -20.22
C GLU A 83 9.04 -12.60 -19.81
N LEU A 84 9.58 -11.46 -19.37
CA LEU A 84 11.00 -11.31 -19.02
C LEU A 84 11.24 -10.83 -17.57
N LYS A 85 10.21 -10.44 -16.81
CA LYS A 85 10.37 -9.80 -15.50
C LYS A 85 9.21 -10.12 -14.56
N ASN A 86 9.54 -10.43 -13.31
CA ASN A 86 8.57 -10.44 -12.21
C ASN A 86 8.51 -9.05 -11.58
N ARG A 87 7.31 -8.46 -11.51
CA ARG A 87 7.07 -7.19 -10.83
C ARG A 87 6.09 -7.40 -9.68
N LEU A 88 6.52 -7.03 -8.48
CA LEU A 88 5.60 -6.92 -7.34
C LEU A 88 4.70 -5.71 -7.59
N VAL A 89 3.40 -5.96 -7.70
CA VAL A 89 2.37 -4.93 -7.77
C VAL A 89 1.76 -4.80 -6.38
N LEU A 90 1.58 -3.57 -5.93
CA LEU A 90 0.91 -3.23 -4.68
C LEU A 90 -0.24 -2.28 -5.01
N SER A 91 -1.42 -2.56 -4.48
CA SER A 91 -2.63 -1.76 -4.68
C SER A 91 -3.60 -1.94 -3.52
N VAL A 92 -4.41 -0.92 -3.24
CA VAL A 92 -5.51 -1.07 -2.29
C VAL A 92 -6.63 -1.84 -2.97
N PHE A 93 -6.88 -3.06 -2.51
CA PHE A 93 -8.05 -3.83 -2.91
C PHE A 93 -9.27 -3.24 -2.22
N VAL A 94 -10.14 -2.59 -3.00
CA VAL A 94 -11.29 -1.83 -2.51
C VAL A 94 -12.35 -2.79 -2.01
N ARG A 95 -12.85 -2.53 -0.81
CA ARG A 95 -14.02 -3.21 -0.24
C ARG A 95 -15.24 -2.31 -0.28
N GLU A 96 -15.06 -1.05 0.09
CA GLU A 96 -16.10 -0.03 0.08
C GLU A 96 -15.51 1.27 -0.50
N ILE A 97 -16.35 1.99 -1.24
CA ILE A 97 -16.02 3.28 -1.84
C ILE A 97 -17.25 4.18 -1.70
N GLU A 98 -17.03 5.40 -1.23
CA GLU A 98 -18.07 6.41 -1.05
C GLU A 98 -17.60 7.71 -1.69
N PHE A 99 -18.46 8.34 -2.49
CA PHE A 99 -18.22 9.68 -2.99
C PHE A 99 -18.49 10.69 -1.88
N ILE A 100 -17.58 11.64 -1.70
CA ILE A 100 -17.67 12.67 -0.66
C ILE A 100 -17.55 14.05 -1.30
N GLU A 101 -18.25 15.04 -0.73
CA GLU A 101 -18.16 16.43 -1.19
C GLU A 101 -16.95 17.14 -0.55
N GLU A 102 -16.74 16.93 0.75
CA GLU A 102 -15.69 17.57 1.53
C GLU A 102 -14.98 16.56 2.45
N GLU A 103 -13.68 16.78 2.66
CA GLU A 103 -12.89 16.02 3.63
C GLU A 103 -13.13 16.64 5.02
N THR A 104 -13.64 15.85 5.97
CA THR A 104 -13.82 16.31 7.35
C THR A 104 -12.58 16.00 8.18
N GLU A 105 -12.35 16.72 9.29
CA GLU A 105 -11.23 16.43 10.19
C GLU A 105 -11.28 15.02 10.80
N GLU A 106 -12.45 14.40 10.84
CA GLU A 106 -12.66 13.04 11.31
C GLU A 106 -12.20 11.99 10.29
N MET A 107 -12.20 12.35 8.99
CA MET A 107 -11.76 11.49 7.90
C MET A 107 -10.24 11.55 7.78
N LYS A 108 -9.54 10.66 8.51
CA LYS A 108 -8.09 10.52 8.36
C LYS A 108 -7.76 9.99 6.96
N SER A 109 -7.22 10.86 6.10
CA SER A 109 -7.05 10.62 4.65
C SER A 109 -6.08 9.53 4.24
N ASN A 110 -5.23 9.01 5.13
CA ASN A 110 -4.30 7.92 4.79
C ASN A 110 -3.91 7.12 6.03
N GLN A 111 -4.65 6.05 6.29
CA GLN A 111 -4.39 5.14 7.39
C GLN A 111 -4.26 3.71 6.89
N ILE A 112 -3.27 3.02 7.44
CA ILE A 112 -3.14 1.58 7.29
C ILE A 112 -2.79 0.93 8.63
N LEU A 113 -3.46 -0.19 8.92
CA LEU A 113 -3.13 -1.14 9.97
C LEU A 113 -2.72 -2.45 9.30
N LEU A 114 -1.55 -2.97 9.68
CA LEU A 114 -1.11 -4.31 9.30
C LEU A 114 -0.83 -5.12 10.57
N ASP A 115 -1.25 -6.38 10.55
CA ASP A 115 -0.95 -7.38 11.56
C ASP A 115 -0.38 -8.60 10.83
N GLY A 116 0.91 -8.85 11.02
CA GLY A 116 1.65 -9.78 10.18
C GLY A 116 3.04 -10.09 10.70
N TYR A 117 3.86 -10.75 9.89
CA TYR A 117 5.12 -11.33 10.35
C TYR A 117 6.30 -10.76 9.57
N ILE A 118 7.41 -10.51 10.26
CA ILE A 118 8.68 -10.15 9.61
C ILE A 118 9.13 -11.33 8.74
N CYS A 119 9.32 -11.12 7.44
CA CYS A 119 9.68 -12.21 6.51
C CYS A 119 11.08 -12.09 5.91
N LYS A 120 11.80 -11.01 6.23
CA LYS A 120 13.21 -10.78 5.91
C LYS A 120 13.87 -10.01 7.03
N ASP A 121 15.18 -10.17 7.18
CA ASP A 121 15.96 -9.41 8.15
C ASP A 121 15.78 -7.90 7.96
N PRO A 122 15.46 -7.14 9.02
CA PRO A 122 15.38 -5.69 8.96
C PRO A 122 16.66 -5.03 8.47
N ILE A 123 16.56 -4.08 7.54
CA ILE A 123 17.72 -3.33 7.02
C ILE A 123 17.76 -1.94 7.64
N TYR A 124 18.53 -1.80 8.73
CA TYR A 124 18.76 -0.51 9.38
C TYR A 124 19.86 0.30 8.69
N ARG A 125 19.61 1.59 8.44
CA ARG A 125 20.60 2.54 7.92
C ARG A 125 20.27 3.98 8.28
N LYS A 126 21.17 4.90 7.95
CA LYS A 126 20.93 6.35 8.02
C LYS A 126 20.80 6.92 6.62
N THR A 127 19.85 7.82 6.41
CA THR A 127 19.75 8.61 5.18
C THR A 127 20.93 9.60 5.08
N PRO A 128 21.19 10.21 3.89
CA PRO A 128 22.22 11.24 3.76
C PRO A 128 22.03 12.43 4.72
N LEU A 129 20.79 12.69 5.14
CA LEU A 129 20.46 13.73 6.14
C LEU A 129 20.52 13.23 7.59
N GLY A 130 21.12 12.06 7.83
CA GLY A 130 21.30 11.48 9.17
C GLY A 130 20.05 10.88 9.81
N ARG A 131 18.92 10.80 9.10
CA ARG A 131 17.69 10.20 9.64
C ARG A 131 17.84 8.69 9.70
N GLU A 132 17.53 8.10 10.85
CA GLU A 132 17.59 6.66 11.07
C GLU A 132 16.33 6.00 10.51
N ILE A 133 16.52 4.97 9.69
CA ILE A 133 15.45 4.20 9.07
C ILE A 133 15.72 2.70 9.15
N ALA A 134 14.65 1.90 9.13
CA ALA A 134 14.73 0.45 8.97
C ALA A 134 13.73 0.01 7.89
N ASP A 135 14.22 -0.70 6.86
CA ASP A 135 13.33 -1.36 5.89
C ASP A 135 12.88 -2.69 6.45
N LEU A 136 11.58 -2.92 6.42
CA LEU A 136 10.95 -4.18 6.79
C LEU A 136 10.20 -4.74 5.58
N LEU A 137 10.09 -6.06 5.50
CA LEU A 137 9.13 -6.74 4.64
C LEU A 137 8.19 -7.54 5.53
N VAL A 138 6.91 -7.22 5.49
CA VAL A 138 5.90 -7.80 6.37
C VAL A 138 4.99 -8.71 5.57
N ALA A 139 4.89 -9.96 6.00
CA ALA A 139 3.97 -10.96 5.46
C ALA A 139 2.63 -10.87 6.20
N VAL A 140 1.57 -10.45 5.51
CA VAL A 140 0.22 -10.33 6.04
C VAL A 140 -0.65 -11.42 5.45
N ASN A 141 -1.10 -12.35 6.31
CA ASN A 141 -1.75 -13.57 5.84
C ASN A 141 -3.17 -13.31 5.32
N ARG A 142 -3.51 -13.98 4.23
CA ARG A 142 -4.84 -13.99 3.63
C ARG A 142 -5.47 -15.38 3.77
N SER A 143 -6.76 -15.45 3.48
CA SER A 143 -7.46 -16.72 3.26
C SER A 143 -6.78 -17.56 2.18
N TYR A 144 -6.98 -18.88 2.25
CA TYR A 144 -6.48 -19.85 1.28
C TYR A 144 -4.95 -19.94 1.17
N GLY A 145 -4.24 -19.69 2.28
CA GLY A 145 -2.78 -19.89 2.36
C GLY A 145 -1.96 -18.93 1.49
N LYS A 146 -2.54 -17.78 1.12
CA LYS A 146 -1.82 -16.70 0.43
C LYS A 146 -1.35 -15.67 1.46
N SER A 147 -0.32 -14.91 1.14
CA SER A 147 0.13 -13.79 1.97
C SER A 147 0.48 -12.59 1.12
N ASP A 148 0.28 -11.42 1.71
CA ASP A 148 0.75 -10.15 1.24
C ASP A 148 2.15 -9.86 1.71
N TYR A 149 3.04 -9.44 0.82
CA TYR A 149 4.39 -9.02 1.18
C TYR A 149 4.49 -7.50 1.01
N ILE A 150 4.39 -6.79 2.12
CA ILE A 150 4.25 -5.33 2.13
C ILE A 150 5.56 -4.71 2.64
N PRO A 151 6.23 -3.88 1.82
CA PRO A 151 7.37 -3.09 2.27
C PRO A 151 6.93 -2.05 3.31
N CYS A 152 7.65 -1.95 4.42
CA CYS A 152 7.40 -0.95 5.45
C CYS A 152 8.70 -0.22 5.81
N ILE A 153 8.63 1.10 5.98
CA ILE A 153 9.75 1.93 6.40
C ILE A 153 9.48 2.45 7.82
N CYS A 154 10.29 2.00 8.77
CA CYS A 154 10.31 2.55 10.12
C CYS A 154 11.26 3.75 10.21
N TRP A 155 10.91 4.72 11.06
CA TRP A 155 11.67 5.96 11.24
C TRP A 155 12.11 6.16 12.69
N GLY A 156 13.31 6.71 12.90
CA GLY A 156 13.80 7.16 14.20
C GLY A 156 13.75 6.08 15.28
N ARG A 157 12.95 6.32 16.33
CA ARG A 157 12.79 5.35 17.45
C ARG A 157 12.23 4.01 16.97
N ASN A 158 11.23 4.02 16.08
CA ASN A 158 10.66 2.80 15.50
C ASN A 158 11.72 2.06 14.69
N ALA A 159 12.59 2.77 13.96
CA ALA A 159 13.67 2.14 13.20
C ALA A 159 14.64 1.39 14.10
N ARG A 160 15.10 2.02 15.20
CA ARG A 160 16.01 1.36 16.16
C ARG A 160 15.37 0.18 16.88
N PHE A 161 14.08 0.27 17.15
CA PHE A 161 13.31 -0.81 17.79
C PHE A 161 13.17 -2.01 16.84
N ALA A 162 12.68 -1.77 15.63
CA ALA A 162 12.44 -2.82 14.63
C ALA A 162 13.73 -3.42 14.06
N ALA A 163 14.85 -2.71 14.09
CA ALA A 163 16.16 -3.21 13.66
C ALA A 163 16.66 -4.45 14.44
N ARG A 164 16.04 -4.75 15.58
CA ARG A 164 16.38 -5.90 16.44
C ARG A 164 15.49 -7.11 16.20
N PHE A 165 14.48 -6.99 15.34
CA PHE A 165 13.55 -8.08 15.08
C PHE A 165 14.18 -9.15 14.20
N GLU A 166 13.79 -10.38 14.44
CA GLU A 166 14.20 -11.54 13.65
C GLU A 166 13.07 -11.95 12.68
N VAL A 167 13.42 -12.73 11.66
CA VAL A 167 12.43 -13.33 10.77
C VAL A 167 11.46 -14.21 11.58
N GLY A 168 10.17 -14.06 11.32
CA GLY A 168 9.09 -14.77 12.01
C GLY A 168 8.47 -14.00 13.18
N VAL A 169 9.04 -12.86 13.59
CA VAL A 169 8.44 -12.01 14.63
C VAL A 169 7.07 -11.50 14.18
N HIS A 170 6.06 -11.67 15.05
CA HIS A 170 4.71 -11.12 14.87
C HIS A 170 4.72 -9.64 15.24
N VAL A 171 4.23 -8.80 14.34
CA VAL A 171 4.19 -7.36 14.51
C VAL A 171 2.82 -6.79 14.15
N GLN A 172 2.46 -5.71 14.84
CA GLN A 172 1.36 -4.84 14.45
C GLN A 172 1.93 -3.48 14.04
N ILE A 173 1.51 -2.97 12.89
CA ILE A 173 2.02 -1.74 12.27
C ILE A 173 0.86 -0.81 11.98
N TRP A 174 1.05 0.46 12.34
CA TRP A 174 0.23 1.57 11.88
C TRP A 174 1.08 2.50 11.03
N GLY A 175 0.47 3.09 10.02
CA GLY A 175 1.16 4.04 9.18
C GLY A 175 0.26 4.65 8.12
N ARG A 176 0.90 5.04 7.03
CA ARG A 176 0.29 5.57 5.81
C ARG A 176 0.93 4.91 4.60
N ILE A 177 0.16 4.68 3.55
CA ILE A 177 0.68 4.20 2.27
C ILE A 177 1.40 5.36 1.58
N GLN A 178 2.60 5.12 1.07
CA GLN A 178 3.38 6.10 0.34
C GLN A 178 3.80 5.59 -1.02
N SER A 179 3.77 6.48 -2.02
CA SER A 179 4.41 6.30 -3.31
C SER A 179 5.74 7.04 -3.35
N ARG A 180 6.79 6.39 -3.85
CA ARG A 180 8.09 7.01 -4.10
C ARG A 180 8.57 6.73 -5.52
N GLU A 181 8.98 7.77 -6.24
CA GLU A 181 9.67 7.60 -7.51
C GLU A 181 11.14 7.26 -7.28
N TYR A 182 11.68 6.37 -8.10
CA TYR A 182 13.10 6.09 -8.19
C TYR A 182 13.51 5.87 -9.64
N VAL A 183 14.77 6.16 -9.93
CA VAL A 183 15.34 5.93 -11.25
C VAL A 183 16.08 4.60 -11.22
N LYS A 184 15.62 3.64 -12.03
CA LYS A 184 16.31 2.39 -12.25
C LYS A 184 17.19 2.53 -13.49
N ARG A 185 18.51 2.41 -13.31
CA ARG A 185 19.44 2.34 -14.43
C ARG A 185 19.37 0.95 -15.06
N LEU A 186 19.02 0.86 -16.34
CA LEU A 186 18.91 -0.40 -17.07
C LEU A 186 20.27 -0.79 -17.69
N ASN A 187 21.00 0.21 -18.17
CA ASN A 187 22.37 0.12 -18.71
C ASN A 187 23.02 1.52 -18.66
N GLU A 188 24.18 1.73 -19.29
CA GLU A 188 24.92 3.00 -19.16
C GLU A 188 24.12 4.23 -19.63
N ASP A 189 23.30 4.08 -20.68
CA ASP A 189 22.58 5.17 -21.34
C ASP A 189 21.07 5.20 -21.05
N GLU A 190 20.50 4.10 -20.56
CA GLU A 190 19.06 3.95 -20.38
C GLU A 190 18.66 3.93 -18.89
N VAL A 191 17.75 4.83 -18.55
CA VAL A 191 17.16 4.95 -17.22
C VAL A 191 15.64 4.87 -17.30
N GLU A 192 15.05 4.10 -16.39
CA GLU A 192 13.60 3.91 -16.28
C GLU A 192 13.12 4.52 -14.96
N LYS A 193 12.18 5.47 -15.01
CA LYS A 193 11.49 5.95 -13.81
C LYS A 193 10.50 4.89 -13.35
N ARG A 194 10.52 4.59 -12.06
CA ARG A 194 9.64 3.60 -11.44
C ARG A 194 9.06 4.14 -10.15
N THR A 195 7.85 3.71 -9.84
CA THR A 195 7.21 3.99 -8.55
C THR A 195 7.31 2.75 -7.67
N ALA A 196 7.74 2.94 -6.42
CA ALA A 196 7.63 1.95 -5.37
C ALA A 196 6.53 2.40 -4.40
N TYR A 197 5.81 1.41 -3.87
CA TYR A 197 4.79 1.63 -2.84
C TYR A 197 5.22 0.95 -1.55
N GLU A 198 5.03 1.64 -0.43
CA GLU A 198 5.46 1.18 0.88
C GLU A 198 4.60 1.78 1.98
N VAL A 199 4.66 1.21 3.18
CA VAL A 199 4.02 1.77 4.37
C VAL A 199 5.04 2.59 5.14
N SER A 200 4.79 3.89 5.28
CA SER A 200 5.54 4.72 6.23
C SER A 200 4.97 4.52 7.62
N VAL A 201 5.73 3.79 8.46
CA VAL A 201 5.31 3.37 9.80
C VAL A 201 5.31 4.55 10.76
N SER A 202 4.15 4.83 11.35
CA SER A 202 3.99 5.78 12.47
C SER A 202 4.14 5.08 13.82
N LYS A 203 3.71 3.82 13.93
CA LYS A 203 3.82 2.99 15.13
C LYS A 203 4.05 1.54 14.73
N ILE A 204 4.88 0.83 15.50
CA ILE A 204 5.09 -0.61 15.37
C ILE A 204 5.15 -1.23 16.76
N GLU A 205 4.47 -2.36 16.93
CA GLU A 205 4.44 -3.14 18.16
C GLU A 205 4.91 -4.56 17.87
N TYR A 206 5.67 -5.11 18.83
CA TYR A 206 5.99 -6.53 18.89
C TYR A 206 4.80 -7.24 19.53
N MET A 207 4.32 -8.32 18.91
CA MET A 207 3.22 -9.12 19.40
C MET A 207 3.76 -10.45 19.93
N GLU A 208 3.32 -10.85 21.13
CA GLU A 208 3.66 -12.15 21.74
C GLU A 208 2.91 -13.32 21.09
#